data_AF-K0RWT8-F1
#
_entry.id   AF-K0RWT8-F1
#
_cell.length_a   1.000
_cell.length_b   1.000
_cell.length_c   1.000
_cell.angle_alpha   90.00
_cell.angle_beta   90.00
_cell.angle_gamma   90.00
#
_symmetry.space_group_name_H-M   'P 1'
#
loop_
_entity.id
_entity.type
_entity.pdbx_description
1 polymer ?
#
loop_
_entity_poly.entity_id
_entity_poly.type
_entity_poly.pdbx_seq_one_letter_code
_entity_poly.pdbx_strand_id
1 'polypeptide(L)'
;METKSSKKRRLDEGPSANNGGVVTMEDVQRLIDQRVLQAEQATQREQASMRRQVDALEEANAALKNRCHWLNQGHGDQYIAEMTKLVKQIKKITEKLRNGAVNDLKQIAFKPDVFLAHDDILLPHWSELSDAIQLRGEGVPLSFVLINVQMDRSVKDMLSQSLVLKCEEVGLSGIVSIPKMA
;
A
#
# COMPACT_ATOMS: atom_id res chain seq x y z
N MET A 1 -24.34 52.83 68.06
CA MET A 1 -25.57 53.63 68.04
C MET A 1 -26.29 53.37 66.73
N GLU A 2 -27.56 52.98 66.82
CA GLU A 2 -28.51 52.76 65.72
C GLU A 2 -28.62 54.01 64.81
N THR A 3 -28.97 53.92 63.52
CA THR A 3 -30.35 53.70 63.08
C THR A 3 -30.46 53.34 61.59
N LYS A 4 -31.17 52.22 61.36
CA LYS A 4 -32.24 51.92 60.38
C LYS A 4 -32.44 52.87 59.19
N SER A 5 -32.54 52.30 57.97
CA SER A 5 -33.81 52.43 57.21
C SER A 5 -33.97 51.40 56.09
N SER A 6 -35.16 50.82 56.07
CA SER A 6 -35.69 49.78 55.19
C SER A 6 -35.82 50.23 53.72
N LYS A 7 -35.55 49.32 52.77
CA LYS A 7 -36.15 49.41 51.42
C LYS A 7 -36.70 48.07 50.95
N LYS A 8 -37.94 48.18 50.50
CA LYS A 8 -38.98 47.18 50.23
C LYS A 8 -38.97 46.83 48.74
N ARG A 9 -39.50 45.63 48.41
CA ARG A 9 -40.00 45.16 47.09
C ARG A 9 -38.89 44.59 46.18
N ARG A 10 -39.08 43.47 45.47
CA ARG A 10 -40.32 42.84 44.97
C ARG A 10 -40.04 41.36 44.69
N LEU A 11 -41.06 40.52 44.87
CA LEU A 11 -41.14 39.21 44.24
C LEU A 11 -40.93 39.37 42.73
N ASP A 12 -39.99 38.59 42.18
CA ASP A 12 -40.11 38.09 40.82
C ASP A 12 -40.06 36.57 40.95
N GLU A 13 -41.26 35.99 41.01
CA GLU A 13 -41.45 34.56 40.77
C GLU A 13 -41.10 34.31 39.30
N GLY A 14 -39.82 34.09 39.04
CA GLY A 14 -39.37 33.60 37.75
C GLY A 14 -40.13 32.31 37.44
N PRO A 15 -40.71 32.16 36.24
CA PRO A 15 -41.46 30.97 35.88
C PRO A 15 -40.55 29.77 36.03
N SER A 16 -40.99 28.85 36.89
CA SER A 16 -40.48 27.49 37.01
C SER A 16 -40.50 26.85 35.62
N ALA A 17 -39.39 26.96 34.90
CA ALA A 17 -39.09 26.10 33.76
C ALA A 17 -38.68 24.75 34.34
N ASN A 18 -39.69 24.02 34.80
CA ASN A 18 -39.62 22.61 35.08
C ASN A 18 -39.40 21.88 33.75
N ASN A 19 -38.20 22.01 33.18
CA ASN A 19 -37.68 21.08 32.19
C ASN A 19 -37.08 19.88 32.96
N GLY A 20 -37.87 19.29 33.85
CA GLY A 20 -37.71 17.90 34.22
C GLY A 20 -38.12 17.09 33.01
N GLY A 21 -37.25 17.08 31.98
CA GLY A 21 -37.43 16.26 30.79
C GLY A 21 -37.58 14.83 31.26
N VAL A 22 -38.80 14.31 31.23
CA VAL A 22 -39.07 12.90 31.51
C VAL A 22 -38.30 12.13 30.45
N VAL A 23 -37.16 11.56 30.85
CA VAL A 23 -36.39 10.65 30.01
C VAL A 23 -37.32 9.51 29.64
N THR A 24 -37.67 9.43 28.36
CA THR A 24 -38.56 8.39 27.87
C THR A 24 -37.76 7.09 27.72
N MET A 25 -38.44 5.95 27.72
CA MET A 25 -37.78 4.66 27.50
C MET A 25 -37.10 4.63 26.11
N GLU A 26 -37.67 5.35 25.15
CA GLU A 26 -37.14 5.54 23.81
C GLU A 26 -35.84 6.37 23.80
N ASP A 27 -35.65 7.32 24.73
CA ASP A 27 -34.38 8.04 24.88
C ASP A 27 -33.28 7.11 25.41
N VAL A 28 -33.60 6.23 26.37
CA VAL A 28 -32.67 5.24 26.93
C VAL A 28 -32.27 4.22 25.87
N GLN A 29 -33.23 3.71 25.10
CA GLN A 29 -32.95 2.74 24.04
C GLN A 29 -32.05 3.34 22.96
N ARG A 30 -32.33 4.59 22.52
CA ARG A 30 -31.46 5.30 21.57
C ARG A 30 -30.03 5.49 22.09
N LEU A 31 -29.88 5.78 23.38
CA LEU A 31 -28.56 5.92 23.99
C LEU A 31 -27.80 4.58 24.02
N ILE A 32 -28.49 3.47 24.30
CA ILE A 32 -27.91 2.13 24.26
C ILE A 32 -27.46 1.81 22.84
N ASP A 33 -28.33 1.97 21.85
CA ASP A 33 -28.03 1.68 20.44
C ASP A 33 -26.84 2.53 19.96
N GLN A 34 -26.78 3.80 20.34
CA GLN A 34 -25.66 4.68 20.00
C GLN A 34 -24.34 4.23 20.63
N ARG A 35 -24.35 3.77 21.89
CA ARG A 35 -23.16 3.25 22.56
C ARG A 35 -22.72 1.91 21.97
N VAL A 36 -23.65 1.03 21.62
CA VAL A 36 -23.36 -0.23 20.93
C VAL A 36 -22.70 0.07 19.59
N LEU A 37 -23.26 0.96 18.78
CA LEU A 37 -22.68 1.35 17.50
C LEU A 37 -21.28 1.95 17.65
N GLN A 38 -21.06 2.79 18.67
CA GLN A 38 -19.74 3.34 18.96
C GLN A 38 -18.73 2.25 19.35
N ALA A 39 -19.13 1.29 20.18
CA ALA A 39 -18.29 0.17 20.57
C ALA A 39 -17.93 -0.71 19.36
N GLU A 40 -18.89 -1.04 18.50
CA GLU A 40 -18.65 -1.81 17.28
C GLU A 40 -17.68 -1.09 16.34
N GLN A 41 -17.87 0.21 16.11
CA GLN A 41 -16.94 0.99 15.29
C GLN A 41 -15.55 1.06 15.90
N ALA A 42 -15.43 1.17 17.23
CA ALA A 42 -14.14 1.17 17.91
C ALA A 42 -13.42 -0.18 17.72
N THR A 43 -14.13 -1.30 17.92
CA THR A 43 -13.60 -2.64 17.68
C THR A 43 -13.19 -2.84 16.21
N GLN A 44 -13.99 -2.38 15.25
CA GLN A 44 -13.65 -2.47 13.83
C GLN A 44 -12.38 -1.66 13.50
N ARG A 45 -12.24 -0.45 14.07
CA ARG A 45 -11.03 0.38 13.89
C ARG A 45 -9.81 -0.30 14.49
N GLU A 46 -9.94 -0.90 15.67
CA GLU A 46 -8.87 -1.63 16.33
C GLU A 46 -8.46 -2.87 15.54
N GLN A 47 -9.41 -3.67 15.06
CA GLN A 47 -9.14 -4.81 14.19
C GLN A 47 -8.48 -4.40 12.89
N ALA A 48 -8.93 -3.32 12.24
CA ALA A 48 -8.29 -2.80 11.04
C ALA A 48 -6.87 -2.30 11.31
N SER A 49 -6.63 -1.67 12.45
CA SER A 49 -5.29 -1.26 12.90
C SER A 49 -4.37 -2.47 13.09
N MET A 50 -4.86 -3.50 13.80
CA MET A 50 -4.12 -4.72 14.06
C MET A 50 -3.76 -5.46 12.76
N ARG A 51 -4.71 -5.56 11.82
CA ARG A 51 -4.44 -6.14 10.50
C ARG A 51 -3.31 -5.42 9.77
N ARG A 52 -3.34 -4.08 9.72
CA ARG A 52 -2.26 -3.29 9.11
C ARG A 52 -0.90 -3.52 9.78
N GLN A 53 -0.86 -3.70 11.10
CA GLN A 53 0.37 -3.99 11.82
C GLN A 53 0.92 -5.38 11.48
N VAL A 54 0.04 -6.38 11.37
CA VAL A 54 0.41 -7.74 10.95
C VAL A 54 0.96 -7.71 9.52
N ASP A 55 0.26 -7.07 8.59
CA ASP A 55 0.69 -6.96 7.19
C ASP A 55 2.08 -6.29 7.09
N ALA A 56 2.32 -5.22 7.85
CA ALA A 56 3.61 -4.52 7.89
C ALA A 56 4.73 -5.40 8.47
N LEU A 57 4.45 -6.22 9.49
CA LEU A 57 5.41 -7.15 10.07
C LEU A 57 5.74 -8.29 9.10
N GLU A 58 4.75 -8.82 8.40
CA GLU A 58 4.94 -9.84 7.37
C GLU A 58 5.81 -9.30 6.22
N GLU A 59 5.55 -8.07 5.77
CA GLU A 59 6.38 -7.42 4.75
C GLU A 59 7.83 -7.20 5.22
N ALA A 60 8.02 -6.73 6.45
CA ALA A 60 9.35 -6.54 7.02
C ALA A 60 10.12 -7.87 7.14
N ASN A 61 9.45 -8.94 7.56
CA ASN A 61 10.04 -10.27 7.64
C ASN A 61 10.42 -10.82 6.26
N ALA A 62 9.59 -10.61 5.24
CA ALA A 62 9.93 -10.98 3.86
C ALA A 62 11.16 -10.21 3.36
N ALA A 63 11.24 -8.90 3.63
CA ALA A 63 12.40 -8.10 3.26
C ALA A 63 13.70 -8.57 3.95
N LEU A 64 13.63 -8.94 5.23
CA LEU A 64 14.76 -9.49 5.97
C LEU A 64 15.21 -10.85 5.41
N LYS A 65 14.26 -11.74 5.08
CA LYS A 65 14.57 -13.04 4.45
C LYS A 65 15.29 -12.85 3.11
N ASN A 66 14.80 -11.95 2.25
CA ASN A 66 15.44 -11.66 0.97
C ASN A 66 16.84 -11.08 1.15
N ARG A 67 17.03 -10.15 2.09
CA ARG A 67 18.35 -9.61 2.43
C ARG A 67 19.32 -10.71 2.86
N CYS A 68 18.92 -11.58 3.77
CA CYS A 68 19.75 -12.70 4.22
C CYS A 68 20.07 -13.67 3.09
N HIS A 69 19.10 -13.96 2.22
CA HIS A 69 19.30 -14.79 1.02
C HIS A 69 20.42 -14.27 0.13
N TRP A 70 20.37 -12.99 -0.26
CA TRP A 70 21.42 -12.41 -1.11
C TRP A 70 22.77 -12.28 -0.39
N LEU A 71 22.76 -11.97 0.91
CA LEU A 71 23.99 -11.94 1.71
C LEU A 71 24.66 -13.32 1.76
N ASN A 72 23.86 -14.39 1.94
CA ASN A 72 24.35 -15.77 1.96
C ASN A 72 24.90 -16.23 0.60
N GLN A 73 24.48 -15.62 -0.50
CA GLN A 73 25.07 -15.83 -1.82
C GLN A 73 26.38 -15.05 -2.03
N GLY A 74 26.81 -14.24 -1.06
CA GLY A 74 28.04 -13.44 -1.13
C GLY A 74 27.87 -12.07 -1.78
N HIS A 75 26.63 -11.60 -1.97
CA HIS A 75 26.38 -10.27 -2.53
C HIS A 75 26.59 -9.17 -1.49
N GLY A 76 27.21 -8.06 -1.91
CA GLY A 76 27.45 -6.89 -1.06
C GLY A 76 26.20 -6.02 -0.86
N ASP A 77 26.27 -5.09 0.09
CA ASP A 77 25.14 -4.23 0.47
C ASP A 77 24.58 -3.40 -0.71
N GLN A 78 25.42 -2.95 -1.65
CA GLN A 78 24.97 -2.21 -2.83
C GLN A 78 24.09 -3.06 -3.75
N TYR A 79 24.47 -4.32 -3.99
CA TYR A 79 23.67 -5.26 -4.78
C TYR A 79 22.34 -5.53 -4.09
N ILE A 80 22.38 -5.79 -2.78
CA ILE A 80 21.19 -6.03 -1.95
C ILE A 80 20.23 -4.83 -1.99
N ALA A 81 20.77 -3.61 -1.92
CA ALA A 81 19.99 -2.38 -1.99
C ALA A 81 19.28 -2.25 -3.35
N GLU A 82 19.99 -2.48 -4.46
CA GLU A 82 19.40 -2.41 -5.81
C GLU A 82 18.40 -3.55 -6.07
N MET A 83 18.64 -4.76 -5.58
CA MET A 83 17.66 -5.85 -5.60
C MET A 83 16.39 -5.50 -4.80
N THR A 84 16.56 -4.95 -3.61
CA THR A 84 15.43 -4.53 -2.76
C THR A 84 14.61 -3.41 -3.44
N LYS A 85 15.30 -2.46 -4.08
CA LYS A 85 14.69 -1.37 -4.85
C LYS A 85 13.95 -1.91 -6.07
N LEU A 86 14.51 -2.89 -6.78
CA LEU A 86 13.86 -3.58 -7.90
C LEU A 86 12.53 -4.23 -7.46
N VAL A 87 12.55 -5.03 -6.39
CA VAL A 87 11.34 -5.68 -5.84
C VAL A 87 10.27 -4.64 -5.49
N LYS A 88 10.64 -3.55 -4.80
CA LYS A 88 9.71 -2.47 -4.46
C LYS A 88 9.13 -1.78 -5.70
N GLN A 89 9.94 -1.56 -6.72
CA GLN A 89 9.47 -0.96 -7.98
C GLN A 89 8.51 -1.88 -8.71
N ILE A 90 8.80 -3.18 -8.80
CA ILE A 90 7.91 -4.18 -9.41
C ILE A 90 6.55 -4.14 -8.71
N LYS A 91 6.52 -4.30 -7.38
CA LYS A 91 5.28 -4.24 -6.58
C LYS A 91 4.48 -2.96 -6.82
N LYS A 92 5.14 -1.80 -6.73
CA LYS A 92 4.50 -0.49 -6.93
C LYS A 92 3.89 -0.35 -8.33
N ILE A 93 4.55 -0.88 -9.35
CA ILE A 93 4.04 -0.85 -10.73
C ILE A 93 2.86 -1.82 -10.88
N THR A 94 2.97 -3.04 -10.34
CA THR A 94 1.89 -4.03 -10.31
C THR A 94 0.62 -3.47 -9.65
N GLU A 95 0.74 -2.81 -8.50
CA GLU A 95 -0.39 -2.16 -7.81
C GLU A 95 -1.03 -1.06 -8.67
N LYS A 96 -0.21 -0.20 -9.29
CA LYS A 96 -0.69 0.84 -10.21
C LYS A 96 -1.47 0.26 -11.39
N LEU A 97 -0.96 -0.83 -11.96
CA LEU A 97 -1.60 -1.54 -13.06
C LEU A 97 -2.96 -2.12 -12.64
N ARG A 98 -3.03 -2.77 -11.48
CA ARG A 98 -4.29 -3.37 -10.96
C ARG A 98 -5.36 -2.34 -10.61
N ASN A 99 -4.96 -1.18 -10.08
CA ASN A 99 -5.91 -0.16 -9.65
C ASN A 99 -6.50 0.69 -10.79
N GLY A 100 -6.14 0.44 -12.04
CA GLY A 100 -6.68 1.18 -13.18
C GLY A 100 -6.29 2.66 -13.22
N ALA A 101 -5.38 3.11 -12.33
CA ALA A 101 -4.79 4.46 -12.33
C ALA A 101 -3.80 4.66 -13.51
N VAL A 102 -4.02 3.93 -14.61
CA VAL A 102 -3.07 3.54 -15.64
C VAL A 102 -3.03 4.52 -16.81
N ASN A 103 -3.92 5.51 -16.86
CA ASN A 103 -3.96 6.50 -17.95
C ASN A 103 -2.62 7.24 -18.13
N ASP A 104 -1.81 7.34 -17.06
CA ASP A 104 -0.49 7.99 -17.10
C ASP A 104 0.69 7.01 -17.20
N LEU A 105 0.46 5.70 -16.99
CA LEU A 105 1.54 4.71 -17.04
C LEU A 105 1.76 4.24 -18.48
N LYS A 106 2.50 5.06 -19.24
CA LYS A 106 2.93 4.75 -20.62
C LYS A 106 4.26 4.00 -20.68
N GLN A 107 5.01 3.97 -19.59
CA GLN A 107 6.33 3.34 -19.53
C GLN A 107 6.56 2.61 -18.21
N ILE A 108 7.10 1.41 -18.30
CA ILE A 108 7.67 0.61 -17.21
C ILE A 108 9.18 0.56 -17.46
N ALA A 109 9.97 1.11 -16.54
CA ALA A 109 11.42 1.15 -16.67
C ALA A 109 12.09 0.70 -15.38
N PHE A 110 12.91 -0.34 -15.48
CA PHE A 110 13.76 -0.83 -14.40
C PHE A 110 15.22 -0.62 -14.80
N LYS A 111 15.93 0.22 -14.04
CA LYS A 111 17.31 0.63 -14.31
C LYS A 111 18.11 0.66 -13.00
N PRO A 112 18.46 -0.51 -12.43
CA PRO A 112 19.37 -0.58 -11.31
C PRO A 112 20.76 -0.05 -11.68
N ASP A 113 21.43 0.49 -10.66
CA ASP A 113 22.75 1.11 -10.80
C ASP A 113 23.88 0.08 -10.93
N VAL A 114 23.60 -1.17 -10.56
CA VAL A 114 24.52 -2.31 -10.68
C VAL A 114 23.87 -3.44 -11.48
N PHE A 115 24.69 -4.32 -12.04
CA PHE A 115 24.20 -5.52 -12.71
C PHE A 115 23.59 -6.49 -11.69
N LEU A 116 22.31 -6.81 -11.87
CA LEU A 116 21.56 -7.74 -11.03
C LEU A 116 21.45 -9.08 -11.76
N ALA A 117 21.94 -10.15 -11.14
CA ALA A 117 21.81 -11.49 -11.67
C ALA A 117 20.35 -11.99 -11.55
N HIS A 118 20.00 -12.98 -12.36
CA HIS A 118 18.72 -13.67 -12.19
C HIS A 118 18.67 -14.34 -10.81
N ASP A 119 17.52 -14.23 -10.14
CA ASP A 119 17.27 -14.90 -8.87
C ASP A 119 15.81 -15.35 -8.82
N ASP A 120 15.61 -16.62 -8.48
CA ASP A 120 14.28 -17.25 -8.46
C ASP A 120 13.36 -16.63 -7.39
N ILE A 121 13.93 -15.96 -6.38
CA ILE A 121 13.15 -15.22 -5.38
C ILE A 121 12.31 -14.10 -6.01
N LEU A 122 12.67 -13.65 -7.22
CA LEU A 122 11.91 -12.64 -7.96
C LEU A 122 10.77 -13.21 -8.81
N LEU A 123 10.71 -14.53 -9.03
CA LEU A 123 9.70 -15.15 -9.90
C LEU A 123 8.27 -14.77 -9.52
N PRO A 124 7.85 -14.80 -8.23
CA PRO A 124 6.50 -14.40 -7.87
C PRO A 124 6.20 -12.94 -8.26
N HIS A 125 7.18 -12.05 -8.11
CA HIS A 125 7.03 -10.64 -8.45
C HIS A 125 6.92 -10.41 -9.96
N TRP A 126 7.70 -11.15 -10.76
CA TRP A 126 7.59 -11.10 -12.22
C TRP A 126 6.27 -11.65 -12.73
N SER A 127 5.77 -12.74 -12.12
CA SER A 127 4.47 -13.32 -12.45
C SER A 127 3.34 -12.34 -12.16
N GLU A 128 3.33 -11.73 -10.97
CA GLU A 128 2.31 -10.74 -10.60
C GLU A 128 2.32 -9.52 -11.53
N LEU A 129 3.50 -9.05 -11.94
CA LEU A 129 3.65 -7.97 -12.91
C LEU A 129 3.11 -8.37 -14.28
N SER A 130 3.44 -9.58 -14.74
CA SER A 130 2.93 -10.16 -15.99
C SER A 130 1.40 -10.17 -16.00
N ASP A 131 0.78 -10.69 -14.94
CA ASP A 131 -0.68 -10.73 -14.80
C ASP A 131 -1.28 -9.32 -14.80
N ALA A 132 -0.66 -8.38 -14.07
CA ALA A 132 -1.15 -7.01 -14.01
C ALA A 132 -1.04 -6.26 -15.34
N ILE A 133 -0.03 -6.57 -16.17
CA ILE A 133 0.09 -6.05 -17.54
C ILE A 133 -1.07 -6.56 -18.40
N GLN A 134 -1.45 -7.84 -18.26
CA GLN A 134 -2.54 -8.43 -19.03
C GLN A 134 -3.91 -7.82 -18.72
N LEU A 135 -4.12 -7.37 -17.48
CA LEU A 135 -5.35 -6.67 -17.06
C LEU A 135 -5.54 -5.31 -17.76
N ARG A 136 -4.51 -4.79 -18.44
CA ARG A 136 -4.58 -3.53 -19.15
C ARG A 136 -5.47 -3.65 -20.40
N GLY A 137 -6.32 -2.64 -20.61
CA GLY A 137 -7.17 -2.54 -21.79
C GLY A 137 -6.36 -2.57 -23.10
N GLU A 138 -6.95 -3.12 -24.15
CA GLU A 138 -6.34 -3.15 -25.49
C GLU A 138 -6.19 -1.73 -26.07
N GLY A 139 -5.18 -1.54 -26.94
CA GLY A 139 -5.03 -0.31 -27.72
C GLY A 139 -4.35 0.87 -27.00
N VAL A 140 -3.91 0.70 -25.75
CA VAL A 140 -3.09 1.71 -25.07
C VAL A 140 -1.61 1.29 -25.18
N PRO A 141 -0.72 2.07 -25.81
CA PRO A 141 0.69 1.73 -25.86
C PRO A 141 1.31 1.66 -24.45
N LEU A 142 2.21 0.71 -24.25
CA LEU A 142 3.02 0.55 -23.05
C LEU A 142 4.44 0.25 -23.49
N SER A 143 5.40 1.06 -23.05
CA SER A 143 6.83 0.80 -23.25
C SER A 143 7.38 0.03 -22.05
N PHE A 144 8.15 -1.04 -22.30
CA PHE A 144 8.82 -1.81 -21.26
C PHE A 144 10.32 -1.79 -21.48
N VAL A 145 11.06 -1.33 -20.48
CA VAL A 145 12.52 -1.19 -20.52
C VAL A 145 13.14 -1.83 -19.29
N LEU A 146 14.05 -2.76 -19.52
CA LEU A 146 14.83 -3.43 -18.48
C LEU A 146 16.31 -3.32 -18.83
N ILE A 147 17.09 -2.71 -17.94
CA ILE A 147 18.54 -2.50 -18.11
C ILE A 147 19.23 -3.08 -16.88
N ASN A 148 20.43 -3.64 -17.03
CA ASN A 148 21.24 -4.15 -15.91
C ASN A 148 20.55 -5.21 -15.04
N VAL A 149 19.54 -5.91 -15.56
CA VAL A 149 18.92 -7.06 -14.90
C VAL A 149 19.01 -8.25 -15.84
N GLN A 150 19.68 -9.30 -15.38
CA GLN A 150 19.67 -10.58 -16.04
C GLN A 150 18.36 -11.30 -15.71
N MET A 151 17.66 -11.74 -16.75
CA MET A 151 16.50 -12.61 -16.63
C MET A 151 16.79 -13.96 -17.26
N ASP A 152 16.33 -15.02 -16.61
CA ASP A 152 16.22 -16.32 -17.24
C ASP A 152 15.24 -16.30 -18.44
N ARG A 153 15.38 -17.26 -19.34
CA ARG A 153 14.52 -17.44 -20.51
C ARG A 153 13.05 -17.54 -20.13
N SER A 154 12.72 -18.27 -19.06
CA SER A 154 11.33 -18.44 -18.60
C SER A 154 10.65 -17.10 -18.28
N VAL A 155 11.34 -16.23 -17.54
CA VAL A 155 10.83 -14.90 -17.17
C VAL A 155 10.69 -14.00 -18.40
N LYS A 156 11.66 -14.05 -19.33
CA LYS A 156 11.59 -13.30 -20.59
C LYS A 156 10.39 -13.74 -21.43
N ASP A 157 10.17 -15.04 -21.57
CA ASP A 157 9.07 -15.59 -22.36
C ASP A 157 7.72 -15.18 -21.76
N MET A 158 7.57 -15.30 -20.43
CA MET A 158 6.37 -14.87 -19.70
C MET A 158 6.07 -13.37 -19.90
N LEU A 159 7.05 -12.50 -19.64
CA LEU A 159 6.86 -11.06 -19.81
C LEU A 159 6.63 -10.70 -21.28
N SER A 160 7.33 -11.35 -22.21
CA SER A 160 7.13 -11.12 -23.64
C SER A 160 5.73 -11.50 -24.08
N GLN A 161 5.15 -12.60 -23.59
CA GLN A 161 3.77 -12.97 -23.90
C GLN A 161 2.77 -11.90 -23.43
N SER A 162 2.95 -11.39 -22.22
CA SER A 162 2.09 -10.34 -21.66
C SER A 162 2.25 -9.00 -22.37
N LEU A 163 3.47 -8.69 -22.84
CA LEU A 163 3.77 -7.45 -23.56
C LEU A 163 3.39 -7.53 -25.05
N VAL A 164 3.60 -8.65 -25.75
CA VAL A 164 3.29 -8.80 -27.18
C VAL A 164 1.80 -8.62 -27.47
N LEU A 165 0.93 -8.96 -26.51
CA LEU A 165 -0.51 -8.71 -26.63
C LEU A 165 -0.89 -7.23 -26.43
N LYS A 166 0.03 -6.37 -25.94
CA LYS A 166 -0.30 -5.05 -25.39
C LYS A 166 0.69 -3.90 -25.73
N CYS A 167 1.85 -4.17 -26.32
CA CYS A 167 2.94 -3.22 -26.53
C CYS A 167 3.36 -3.15 -28.00
N GLU A 168 3.53 -1.93 -28.52
CA GLU A 168 4.03 -1.69 -29.88
C GLU A 168 5.57 -1.85 -29.98
N GLU A 169 6.31 -1.67 -28.87
CA GLU A 169 7.77 -1.82 -28.82
C GLU A 169 8.18 -2.61 -27.55
N VAL A 170 8.91 -3.72 -27.74
CA VAL A 170 9.51 -4.52 -26.66
C VAL A 170 11.03 -4.45 -26.80
N GLY A 171 11.70 -3.73 -25.89
CA GLY A 171 13.15 -3.61 -25.85
C GLY A 171 13.75 -4.36 -24.65
N LEU A 172 14.19 -5.60 -24.85
CA LEU A 172 14.93 -6.37 -23.85
C LEU A 172 16.44 -6.28 -24.13
N SER A 173 17.12 -5.23 -23.67
CA SER A 173 18.57 -5.12 -23.83
C SER A 173 19.32 -5.87 -22.73
N GLY A 174 19.70 -7.13 -22.99
CA GLY A 174 20.69 -7.84 -22.19
C GLY A 174 22.09 -7.55 -22.72
N ILE A 175 22.93 -6.82 -21.98
CA ILE A 175 24.36 -6.74 -22.28
C ILE A 175 24.97 -8.09 -21.88
N VAL A 176 25.20 -8.96 -22.86
CA VAL A 176 26.07 -10.14 -22.70
C VAL A 176 27.51 -9.63 -22.81
N SER A 177 28.10 -9.22 -21.69
CA SER A 177 29.55 -9.09 -21.60
C SER A 177 30.12 -10.48 -21.39
N ILE A 178 30.59 -11.11 -22.47
CA ILE A 178 31.48 -12.27 -22.40
C ILE A 178 32.82 -11.77 -21.83
N PRO A 179 33.28 -12.22 -20.65
CA PRO A 179 34.64 -11.93 -20.24
C PRO A 179 35.59 -12.68 -21.19
N LYS A 180 36.42 -11.93 -21.92
CA LYS A 180 37.62 -12.49 -22.55
C LYS A 180 38.48 -13.07 -21.44
N MET A 181 38.57 -14.40 -21.38
CA MET A 181 39.65 -15.05 -20.63
C MET A 181 40.96 -14.75 -21.38
N ALA A 182 41.87 -14.07 -20.68
CA ALA A 182 43.28 -14.02 -21.03
C ALA A 182 44.01 -15.13 -20.27
#